data_AF-A0A1F4QEM8-F1
#
_entry.id   AF-A0A1F4QEM8-F1
#
_cell.length_a   1.000
_cell.length_b   1.000
_cell.length_c   1.000
_cell.angle_alpha   90.00
_cell.angle_beta   90.00
_cell.angle_gamma   90.00
#
_symmetry.space_group_name_H-M   'P 1'
#
loop_
_entity.id
_entity.type
_entity.pdbx_description
1 polymer ?
#
loop_
_entity_poly.entity_id
_entity_poly.type
_entity_poly.pdbx_seq_one_letter_code
_entity_poly.pdbx_strand_id
1 'polypeptide(L)'
;MSRSRPDLQNASEITAVLLMVSRLRDLFLQLPHLPTPRERAELTEFSKYQHPDCSLDNASLQAVRTGFREAWRKGDLEAILNVRQRLPKEILRGDLEIQAYVEMASRRAGGSGSR
;
A
#
# COMPACT_ATOMS: atom_id res chain seq x y z
N MET A 1 -16.55 -25.50 -30.81
CA MET A 1 -15.18 -25.44 -30.24
C MET A 1 -15.27 -25.85 -28.77
N SER A 2 -15.21 -27.15 -28.50
CA SER A 2 -15.36 -27.71 -27.14
C SER A 2 -14.03 -27.63 -26.41
N ARG A 3 -13.95 -26.83 -25.34
CA ARG A 3 -12.80 -26.85 -24.44
C ARG A 3 -12.90 -28.12 -23.59
N SER A 4 -12.10 -29.14 -23.92
CA SER A 4 -11.94 -30.33 -23.10
C SER A 4 -11.55 -29.92 -21.69
N ARG A 5 -12.36 -30.30 -20.70
CA ARG A 5 -12.01 -30.19 -19.28
C ARG A 5 -10.83 -31.12 -19.03
N PRO A 6 -9.76 -30.69 -18.34
CA PRO A 6 -8.64 -31.56 -18.01
C PRO A 6 -9.13 -32.69 -17.09
N ASP A 7 -8.82 -33.93 -17.44
CA ASP A 7 -9.15 -35.13 -16.65
C ASP A 7 -8.07 -35.32 -15.58
N LEU A 8 -8.40 -35.01 -14.33
CA LEU A 8 -7.46 -34.91 -13.20
C LEU A 8 -7.02 -36.28 -12.64
N GLN A 9 -6.80 -37.28 -13.48
CA GLN A 9 -6.44 -38.64 -13.06
C GLN A 9 -4.93 -38.93 -13.19
N ASN A 10 -4.17 -38.13 -13.95
CA ASN A 10 -2.75 -38.35 -14.18
C ASN A 10 -1.87 -37.44 -13.30
N ALA A 11 -0.99 -38.03 -12.48
CA ALA A 11 -0.08 -37.31 -11.58
C ALA A 11 0.85 -36.32 -12.32
N SER A 12 1.21 -36.62 -13.57
CA SER A 12 2.02 -35.74 -14.43
C SER A 12 1.26 -34.47 -14.84
N GLU A 13 -0.03 -34.59 -15.16
CA GLU A 13 -0.88 -33.46 -15.53
C GLU A 13 -1.15 -32.55 -14.34
N ILE A 14 -1.40 -33.13 -13.16
CA ILE A 14 -1.54 -32.37 -11.89
C ILE A 14 -0.27 -31.57 -11.60
N THR A 15 0.90 -32.20 -11.75
CA THR A 15 2.20 -31.53 -11.54
C THR A 15 2.37 -30.37 -12.52
N ALA A 16 2.00 -30.55 -13.80
CA ALA A 16 2.08 -29.50 -14.81
C ALA A 16 1.17 -28.30 -14.47
N VAL A 17 -0.06 -28.55 -14.03
CA VAL A 17 -1.00 -27.50 -13.62
C VAL A 17 -0.49 -26.74 -12.39
N LEU A 18 0.00 -27.45 -11.37
CA LEU A 18 0.55 -26.81 -10.16
C LEU A 18 1.78 -25.94 -10.46
N LEU A 19 2.63 -26.39 -11.38
CA LEU A 19 3.79 -25.63 -11.83
C LEU A 19 3.37 -24.36 -12.59
N MET A 20 2.35 -24.45 -13.44
CA MET A 20 1.76 -23.29 -14.13
C MET A 20 1.17 -22.29 -13.14
N VAL A 21 0.38 -22.75 -12.16
CA VAL A 21 -0.20 -21.88 -11.12
C VAL A 21 0.88 -21.20 -10.29
N SER A 22 1.94 -21.93 -9.94
CA SER A 22 3.07 -21.37 -9.18
C SER A 22 3.81 -20.29 -9.97
N ARG A 23 4.12 -20.56 -11.25
CA ARG A 23 4.74 -19.56 -12.14
C ARG A 23 3.88 -18.32 -12.33
N LEU A 24 2.56 -18.51 -12.45
CA LEU A 24 1.63 -17.40 -12.55
C LEU A 24 1.63 -16.56 -11.27
N ARG A 25 1.61 -17.21 -10.10
CA ARG A 25 1.73 -16.53 -8.81
C ARG A 25 3.04 -15.75 -8.71
N ASP A 26 4.16 -16.35 -9.07
CA ASP A 26 5.47 -15.69 -9.04
C ASP A 26 5.49 -14.45 -9.95
N LEU A 27 4.91 -14.57 -11.15
CA LEU A 27 4.77 -13.44 -12.07
C LEU A 27 3.92 -12.33 -11.47
N PHE A 28 2.79 -12.66 -10.83
CA PHE A 28 1.96 -11.65 -10.15
C PHE A 28 2.68 -10.96 -8.99
N LEU A 29 3.58 -11.64 -8.28
CA LEU A 29 4.39 -11.05 -7.21
C LEU A 29 5.50 -10.13 -7.75
N GLN A 30 5.96 -10.36 -8.99
CA GLN A 30 6.97 -9.52 -9.65
C GLN A 30 6.38 -8.28 -10.32
N LEU A 31 5.07 -8.25 -10.57
CA LEU A 31 4.45 -7.09 -11.21
C LEU A 31 4.49 -5.87 -10.27
N PRO A 32 4.84 -4.68 -10.80
CA PRO A 32 4.73 -3.46 -10.01
C PRO A 32 3.27 -3.24 -9.62
N HIS A 33 3.03 -2.82 -8.37
CA HIS A 33 1.69 -2.47 -7.91
C HIS A 33 1.08 -1.42 -8.85
N LEU A 34 0.03 -1.81 -9.57
CA LEU A 34 -0.85 -0.90 -10.29
C LEU A 34 -1.94 -0.41 -9.33
N PRO A 35 -2.03 0.90 -9.05
CA PRO A 35 -3.10 1.42 -8.22
C PRO A 35 -4.43 1.29 -8.96
N THR A 36 -5.41 0.73 -8.26
CA THR A 36 -6.81 0.68 -8.69
C THR A 36 -7.35 2.10 -8.91
N PRO A 37 -8.43 2.29 -9.70
CA PRO A 37 -9.03 3.61 -9.89
C PRO A 37 -9.41 4.30 -8.57
N ARG A 38 -9.83 3.50 -7.59
CA ARG A 38 -10.15 3.98 -6.23
C ARG A 38 -8.90 4.48 -5.51
N GLU A 39 -7.81 3.70 -5.51
CA GLU A 39 -6.54 4.12 -4.91
C GLU A 39 -6.00 5.37 -5.60
N ARG A 40 -6.17 5.53 -6.92
CA ARG A 40 -5.78 6.76 -7.63
C ARG A 40 -6.57 7.98 -7.14
N ALA A 41 -7.87 7.85 -6.92
CA ALA A 41 -8.69 8.93 -6.38
C ALA A 41 -8.26 9.30 -4.95
N GLU A 42 -8.03 8.28 -4.11
CA GLU A 42 -7.54 8.42 -2.74
C GLU A 42 -6.15 9.08 -2.68
N LEU A 43 -5.23 8.72 -3.60
CA LEU A 43 -3.92 9.34 -3.72
C LEU A 43 -3.99 10.80 -4.20
N THR A 44 -4.94 11.11 -5.09
CA THR A 44 -5.18 12.49 -5.55
C THR A 44 -5.74 13.36 -4.42
N GLU A 45 -6.56 12.77 -3.56
CA GLU A 45 -7.03 13.45 -2.35
C GLU A 45 -5.88 13.64 -1.35
N PHE A 46 -5.08 12.61 -1.13
CA PHE A 46 -3.90 12.67 -0.26
C PHE A 46 -2.87 13.72 -0.70
N SER A 47 -2.65 13.89 -2.01
CA SER A 47 -1.74 14.94 -2.48
C SER A 47 -2.19 16.34 -2.07
N LYS A 48 -3.51 16.58 -1.92
CA LYS A 48 -4.02 17.86 -1.42
C LYS A 48 -3.63 18.09 0.05
N TYR A 49 -3.61 17.03 0.84
CA TYR A 49 -3.24 17.08 2.26
C TYR A 49 -1.78 17.45 2.49
N GLN A 50 -0.90 17.23 1.50
CA GLN A 50 0.49 17.67 1.57
C GLN A 50 0.62 19.20 1.47
N HIS A 51 -0.34 19.88 0.84
CA HIS A 51 -0.32 21.33 0.74
C HIS A 51 -0.76 22.00 2.04
N PRO A 52 -0.04 23.01 2.55
CA PRO A 52 -0.29 23.66 3.84
C PRO A 52 -1.67 24.32 3.96
N ASP A 53 -2.27 24.70 2.83
CA ASP A 53 -3.55 25.42 2.78
C ASP A 53 -4.79 24.51 2.90
N CYS A 54 -4.61 23.18 2.88
CA CYS A 54 -5.70 22.23 2.99
C CYS A 54 -6.02 21.90 4.45
N SER A 55 -7.27 22.11 4.89
CA SER A 55 -7.72 21.62 6.21
C SER A 55 -7.86 20.09 6.19
N LEU A 56 -7.43 19.44 7.27
CA LEU A 56 -7.51 17.99 7.48
C LEU A 56 -8.63 17.58 8.43
N ASP A 57 -9.53 18.50 8.77
CA ASP A 57 -10.58 18.26 9.78
C ASP A 57 -11.56 17.14 9.37
N ASN A 58 -11.85 17.02 8.07
CA ASN A 58 -12.68 15.97 7.49
C ASN A 58 -11.90 15.03 6.56
N ALA A 59 -10.59 14.88 6.79
CA ALA A 59 -9.75 14.05 5.94
C ALA A 59 -10.28 12.60 5.89
N SER A 60 -10.38 12.04 4.68
CA SER A 60 -10.76 10.65 4.51
C SER A 60 -9.68 9.75 5.08
N LEU A 61 -10.04 8.95 6.10
CA LEU A 61 -9.13 8.00 6.72
C LEU A 61 -8.48 7.07 5.69
N GLN A 62 -9.26 6.68 4.68
CA GLN A 62 -8.80 5.80 3.63
C GLN A 62 -7.79 6.49 2.70
N ALA A 63 -8.00 7.77 2.37
CA ALA A 63 -7.03 8.56 1.61
C ALA A 63 -5.70 8.71 2.36
N VAL A 64 -5.75 8.91 3.68
CA VAL A 64 -4.54 8.99 4.53
C VAL A 64 -3.80 7.66 4.55
N ARG A 65 -4.49 6.52 4.74
CA ARG A 65 -3.87 5.18 4.71
C ARG A 65 -3.20 4.88 3.37
N THR A 66 -3.92 5.07 2.27
CA THR A 66 -3.41 4.83 0.91
C THR A 66 -2.22 5.73 0.61
N GLY A 67 -2.30 7.01 1.03
CA GLY A 67 -1.20 7.96 0.93
C GLY A 67 0.03 7.58 1.72
N PHE A 68 -0.13 7.15 2.97
CA PHE A 68 0.99 6.73 3.84
C PHE A 68 1.66 5.46 3.32
N ARG A 69 0.88 4.49 2.84
CA ARG A 69 1.39 3.28 2.19
C ARG A 69 2.23 3.61 0.97
N GLU A 70 1.75 4.52 0.13
CA GLU A 70 2.45 4.92 -1.09
C GLU A 70 3.72 5.76 -0.80
N ALA A 71 3.63 6.69 0.16
CA ALA A 71 4.78 7.46 0.63
C ALA A 71 5.86 6.53 1.21
N TRP A 72 5.45 5.54 2.02
CA TRP A 72 6.36 4.52 2.55
C TRP A 72 7.02 3.69 1.45
N ARG A 73 6.26 3.27 0.43
CA ARG A 73 6.76 2.53 -0.73
C ARG A 73 7.80 3.33 -1.52
N LYS A 74 7.59 4.64 -1.65
CA LYS A 74 8.50 5.58 -2.33
C LYS A 74 9.69 6.03 -1.47
N GLY A 75 9.69 5.70 -0.17
CA GLY A 75 10.70 6.18 0.77
C GLY A 75 10.53 7.66 1.16
N ASP A 76 9.39 8.26 0.88
CA ASP A 76 9.08 9.65 1.21
C ASP A 76 8.62 9.76 2.68
N LEU A 77 9.60 9.74 3.58
CA LEU A 77 9.36 9.82 5.02
C LEU A 77 8.91 11.22 5.44
N GLU A 78 9.32 12.26 4.72
CA GLU A 78 8.96 13.66 5.02
C GLU A 78 7.47 13.90 4.82
N ALA A 79 6.87 13.37 3.73
CA ALA A 79 5.44 13.46 3.51
C ALA A 79 4.64 12.84 4.67
N ILE A 80 5.06 11.68 5.19
CA ILE A 80 4.40 11.02 6.33
C ILE A 80 4.49 11.90 7.58
N LEU A 81 5.67 12.45 7.88
CA LEU A 81 5.89 13.27 9.07
C LEU A 81 5.18 14.61 9.00
N ASN A 82 5.15 15.27 7.84
CA ASN A 82 4.46 16.54 7.63
C ASN A 82 2.94 16.37 7.81
N VAL A 83 2.35 15.38 7.14
CA VAL A 83 0.92 15.11 7.26
C VAL A 83 0.55 14.69 8.69
N ARG A 84 1.40 13.92 9.38
CA ARG A 84 1.22 13.58 10.80
C ARG A 84 1.10 14.81 11.70
N GLN A 85 1.92 15.85 11.49
CA GLN A 85 1.89 17.06 12.34
C GLN A 85 0.57 17.82 12.22
N ARG A 86 -0.10 17.69 11.07
CA ARG A 86 -1.33 18.42 10.73
C ARG A 86 -2.59 17.59 10.96
N LEU A 87 -2.46 16.27 11.08
CA LEU A 87 -3.56 15.35 11.35
C LEU A 87 -4.10 15.53 12.78
N PRO A 88 -5.44 15.57 12.95
CA PRO A 88 -6.07 15.52 14.27
C PRO A 88 -5.62 14.29 15.07
N LYS A 89 -5.36 14.47 16.37
CA LYS A 89 -4.88 13.40 17.26
C LYS A 89 -5.90 12.28 17.43
N GLU A 90 -7.17 12.57 17.19
CA GLU A 90 -8.30 11.65 17.24
C GLU A 90 -8.22 10.64 16.08
N ILE A 91 -7.93 11.12 14.87
CA ILE A 91 -7.74 10.29 13.68
C ILE A 91 -6.48 9.45 13.83
N LEU A 92 -5.38 10.07 14.31
CA LEU A 92 -4.12 9.36 14.54
C LEU A 92 -4.28 8.25 15.57
N ARG A 93 -4.97 8.49 16.70
CA ARG A 93 -5.18 7.48 17.75
C ARG A 93 -6.22 6.41 17.38
N GLY A 94 -7.18 6.74 16.53
CA GLY A 94 -8.22 5.82 16.08
C GLY A 94 -7.73 4.73 15.12
N ASP A 95 -6.54 4.90 14.55
CA ASP A 95 -6.06 4.06 13.45
C ASP A 95 -4.68 3.45 13.69
N LEU A 96 -4.65 2.12 13.83
CA LEU A 96 -3.43 1.37 14.06
C LEU A 96 -2.48 1.35 12.85
N GLU A 97 -3.00 1.41 11.62
CA GLU A 97 -2.19 1.36 10.40
C GLU A 97 -1.44 2.68 10.22
N ILE A 98 -2.13 3.81 10.40
CA ILE A 98 -1.54 5.16 10.35
C ILE A 98 -0.48 5.32 11.45
N GLN A 99 -0.77 4.86 12.68
CA GLN A 99 0.22 4.87 13.78
C GLN A 99 1.48 4.11 13.41
N ALA A 100 1.33 2.88 12.90
CA ALA A 100 2.47 2.06 12.53
C ALA A 100 3.36 2.75 11.49
N TYR A 101 2.78 3.33 10.43
CA TYR A 101 3.55 4.06 9.42
C TYR A 101 4.31 5.25 10.00
N VAL A 102 3.68 6.00 10.90
CA VAL A 102 4.31 7.15 11.56
C VAL A 102 5.46 6.72 12.46
N GLU A 103 5.30 5.66 13.23
CA GLU A 103 6.35 5.11 14.09
C GLU A 103 7.53 4.59 13.27
N MET A 104 7.25 3.85 12.20
CA MET A 104 8.27 3.34 11.29
C MET A 104 9.01 4.48 10.57
N ALA A 105 8.31 5.52 10.13
CA ALA A 105 8.90 6.71 9.52
C ALA A 105 9.76 7.48 10.51
N SER A 106 9.29 7.66 11.75
CA SER A 106 10.05 8.32 12.81
C SER A 106 11.33 7.55 13.16
N ARG A 107 11.26 6.21 13.21
CA ARG A 107 12.43 5.35 13.45
C ARG A 107 13.45 5.39 12.31
N ARG A 108 13.01 5.44 11.05
CA ARG A 108 13.94 5.56 9.90
C ARG A 108 14.54 6.97 9.77
N ALA A 109 13.74 8.01 10.01
CA ALA A 109 14.20 9.39 9.97
C ALA A 109 15.12 9.75 11.15
N GLY A 110 14.86 9.22 12.34
CA GLY A 110 15.71 9.40 13.52
C GLY A 110 16.88 8.40 13.61
N GLY A 111 16.80 7.27 12.91
CA GLY A 111 17.82 6.22 12.89
C GLY A 111 19.03 6.50 11.99
N SER A 112 19.01 7.59 11.21
CA SER A 112 20.17 8.07 10.46
C SER A 112 21.21 8.82 11.31
N GLY A 113 20.96 8.96 12.62
CA GLY A 113 21.86 9.64 13.58
C GLY A 113 22.71 8.73 14.47
N SER A 114 22.80 7.42 14.21
CA SER A 114 23.68 6.55 15.01
C SER A 114 24.35 5.47 14.16
N ARG A 115 25.39 5.86 13.42
CA ARG A 115 26.48 4.94 13.04
C ARG A 115 27.76 5.70 12.74
#